data_AF-A0A958BXY1-F1
#
_entry.id   AF-A0A958BXY1-F1
#
_cell.length_a   1.000
_cell.length_b   1.000
_cell.length_c   1.000
_cell.angle_alpha   90.00
_cell.angle_beta   90.00
_cell.angle_gamma   90.00
#
_symmetry.space_group_name_H-M   'P 1'
#
loop_
_entity.id
_entity.type
_entity.pdbx_description
1 polymer ?
#
loop_
_entity_poly.entity_id
_entity_poly.type
_entity_poly.pdbx_seq_one_letter_code
_entity_poly.pdbx_strand_id
1 'polypeptide(L)'
;MTTPPPENIMLDGTLLGQLRDDVKDVFYVDSIETPRQAAQGTIIFIGELLMQDSEAAYDRIAERWRAREYTPMLRRYKGQIGLIAQPGVVVPTRSNPWINLGLAIVTILSVLFTGAVYECQCVPQTLPQWLMGLPMMLTLMVILMAHEFGHYFAAKYHKVAVTLPYFIPLPVISPVGTLGAFIQLRSPFKTKKQLFDIGVAGPLGGLIFAIPLVFWGMASSSVTEIHRDPNAPSLLEGNSIFYLGVKYLIHGQLLPNFDAYRDLPVIQKV
;
A
#
# COMPACT_ATOMS: atom_id res chain seq x y z
N MET A 1 -19.23 6.53 10.86
CA MET A 1 -20.66 6.82 10.66
C MET A 1 -20.76 8.06 9.79
N THR A 2 -20.89 7.87 8.49
CA THR A 2 -21.25 8.94 7.56
C THR A 2 -22.70 9.29 7.83
N THR A 3 -23.00 10.56 8.09
CA THR A 3 -24.37 11.04 8.02
C THR A 3 -24.95 10.60 6.67
N PRO A 4 -26.17 10.05 6.62
CA PRO A 4 -26.81 9.77 5.35
C PRO A 4 -26.82 11.08 4.54
N PRO A 5 -26.56 11.02 3.22
CA PRO A 5 -26.61 12.21 2.39
C PRO A 5 -27.97 12.88 2.59
N PRO A 6 -28.03 14.23 2.68
CA PRO A 6 -29.28 14.93 2.85
C PRO A 6 -30.27 14.47 1.77
N GLU A 7 -31.45 14.11 2.25
CA GLU A 7 -32.56 13.58 1.47
C GLU A 7 -32.89 14.58 0.35
N ASN A 8 -32.82 14.12 -0.90
CA ASN A 8 -33.10 14.86 -2.12
C ASN A 8 -32.18 16.05 -2.44
N ILE A 9 -30.98 15.78 -2.98
CA ILE A 9 -30.39 16.69 -3.98
C ILE A 9 -31.23 16.54 -5.25
N MET A 10 -32.38 17.20 -5.30
CA MET A 10 -32.99 17.57 -6.57
C MET A 10 -31.90 18.32 -7.35
N LEU A 11 -31.53 17.83 -8.53
CA LEU A 11 -30.68 18.56 -9.45
C LEU A 11 -31.46 19.78 -9.92
N ASP A 12 -31.45 20.85 -9.12
CA ASP A 12 -32.00 22.13 -9.51
C ASP A 12 -31.19 22.61 -10.72
N GLY A 13 -31.88 23.06 -11.77
CA GLY A 13 -31.25 23.61 -12.98
C GLY A 13 -30.31 24.77 -12.64
N THR A 14 -30.54 25.43 -11.51
CA THR A 14 -29.66 26.48 -10.97
C THR A 14 -28.28 25.94 -10.56
N LEU A 15 -28.22 24.82 -9.83
CA LEU A 15 -26.98 24.18 -9.38
C LEU A 15 -26.16 23.65 -10.56
N LEU A 16 -26.83 23.02 -11.53
CA LEU A 16 -26.20 22.53 -12.75
C LEU A 16 -25.58 23.69 -13.56
N GLY A 17 -26.31 24.81 -13.67
CA GLY A 17 -25.82 26.03 -14.31
C GLY A 17 -24.60 26.60 -13.59
N GLN A 18 -24.63 26.69 -12.27
CA GLN A 18 -23.52 27.17 -11.46
C GLN A 18 -22.26 26.30 -11.60
N LEU A 19 -22.40 24.98 -11.52
CA LEU A 19 -21.27 24.05 -11.69
C LEU A 19 -20.66 24.15 -13.10
N ARG A 20 -21.49 24.34 -14.13
CA ARG A 20 -21.04 24.58 -15.51
C ARG A 20 -20.32 25.91 -15.64
N ASP A 21 -20.86 26.97 -15.05
CA ASP A 21 -20.25 28.31 -15.10
C ASP A 21 -18.92 28.36 -14.37
N ASP A 22 -18.78 27.61 -13.28
CA ASP A 22 -17.54 27.48 -12.51
C ASP A 22 -16.41 26.82 -13.29
N VAL A 23 -16.67 26.13 -14.42
CA VAL A 23 -15.63 25.41 -15.17
C VAL A 23 -15.40 25.93 -16.57
N LYS A 24 -16.17 26.92 -17.04
CA LYS A 24 -16.17 27.39 -18.43
C LYS A 24 -14.82 27.90 -18.96
N ASP A 25 -13.94 28.37 -18.09
CA ASP A 25 -12.60 28.88 -18.40
C ASP A 25 -11.52 27.79 -18.39
N VAL A 26 -11.82 26.61 -17.86
CA VAL A 26 -10.87 25.50 -17.70
C VAL A 26 -11.31 24.23 -18.42
N PHE A 27 -12.60 24.08 -18.71
CA PHE A 27 -13.19 22.89 -19.31
C PHE A 27 -14.31 23.28 -20.28
N TYR A 28 -14.18 22.86 -21.53
CA TYR A 28 -15.25 22.97 -22.52
C TYR A 28 -16.23 21.81 -22.33
N VAL A 29 -17.49 22.14 -22.08
CA VAL A 29 -18.58 21.17 -21.89
C VAL A 29 -19.31 20.97 -23.21
N ASP A 30 -19.20 19.78 -23.78
CA ASP A 30 -19.93 19.33 -24.97
C ASP A 30 -21.31 18.79 -24.59
N SER A 31 -21.36 17.89 -23.61
CA SER A 31 -22.62 17.31 -23.11
C SER A 31 -22.59 17.06 -21.60
N ILE A 32 -23.78 16.94 -21.00
CA ILE A 32 -23.94 16.68 -19.57
C ILE A 32 -24.82 15.45 -19.39
N GLU A 33 -24.35 14.48 -18.61
CA GLU A 33 -25.08 13.26 -18.29
C GLU A 33 -25.26 13.12 -16.79
N THR A 34 -26.44 12.68 -16.36
CA THR A 34 -26.75 12.35 -14.96
C THR A 34 -26.98 10.84 -14.86
N PRO A 35 -25.97 10.06 -14.44
CA PRO A 35 -26.07 8.61 -14.49
C PRO A 35 -27.15 8.11 -13.53
N ARG A 36 -28.14 7.37 -14.04
CA ARG A 36 -29.23 6.80 -13.23
C ARG A 36 -28.76 5.82 -12.13
N GLN A 37 -27.54 5.29 -12.24
CA GLN A 37 -26.95 4.31 -11.31
C GLN A 37 -25.80 4.87 -10.44
N ALA A 38 -25.40 6.13 -10.63
CA ALA A 38 -24.39 6.75 -9.77
C ALA A 38 -24.99 7.18 -8.42
N ALA A 39 -24.15 7.47 -7.43
CA ALA A 39 -24.60 8.07 -6.18
C ALA A 39 -25.52 9.27 -6.48
N GLN A 40 -26.70 9.31 -5.84
CA GLN A 40 -27.71 10.35 -6.09
C GLN A 40 -27.08 11.74 -6.05
N GLY A 41 -27.25 12.52 -7.13
CA GLY A 41 -26.64 13.85 -7.27
C GLY A 41 -25.32 13.92 -8.06
N THR A 42 -24.81 12.80 -8.58
CA THR A 42 -23.62 12.79 -9.45
C THR A 42 -23.94 13.37 -10.84
N ILE A 43 -23.11 14.30 -11.31
CA ILE A 43 -23.24 14.93 -12.64
C ILE A 43 -21.95 14.64 -13.42
N ILE A 44 -22.04 14.29 -14.70
CA ILE A 44 -20.89 14.08 -15.57
C ILE A 44 -20.92 15.14 -16.67
N PHE A 45 -19.93 16.03 -16.68
CA PHE A 45 -19.67 16.94 -17.79
C PHE A 45 -18.70 16.28 -18.76
N ILE A 46 -19.06 16.15 -20.02
CA ILE A 46 -18.26 15.49 -21.04
C ILE A 46 -17.74 16.58 -21.99
N GLY A 47 -16.45 16.52 -22.32
CA GLY A 47 -15.82 17.44 -23.26
C GLY A 47 -14.31 17.43 -23.15
N GLU A 48 -13.70 18.61 -23.17
CA GLU A 48 -12.24 18.78 -23.30
C GLU A 48 -11.68 19.81 -22.31
N LEU A 49 -10.48 19.56 -21.80
CA LEU A 49 -9.76 20.52 -20.98
C LEU A 49 -9.22 21.65 -21.86
N LEU A 50 -9.48 22.89 -21.46
CA LEU A 50 -8.95 24.08 -22.14
C LEU A 50 -7.49 24.36 -21.76
N MET A 51 -7.03 23.78 -20.64
CA MET A 51 -5.66 23.90 -20.15
C MET A 51 -4.85 22.64 -20.48
N GLN A 52 -3.59 22.82 -20.88
CA GLN A 52 -2.64 21.71 -21.05
C GLN A 52 -2.29 21.04 -19.72
N ASP A 53 -2.22 21.82 -18.64
CA ASP A 53 -1.98 21.31 -17.30
C ASP A 53 -3.29 20.84 -16.65
N SER A 54 -3.53 19.52 -16.75
CA SER A 54 -4.70 18.88 -16.15
C SER A 54 -4.74 18.95 -14.62
N GLU A 55 -3.59 19.06 -13.94
CA GLU A 55 -3.56 19.13 -12.47
C GLU A 55 -3.95 20.53 -11.99
N ALA A 56 -3.40 21.57 -12.62
CA ALA A 56 -3.80 22.95 -12.34
C ALA A 56 -5.27 23.21 -12.67
N ALA A 57 -5.77 22.65 -13.78
CA ALA A 57 -7.19 22.71 -14.12
C ALA A 57 -8.06 22.03 -13.05
N TYR A 58 -7.68 20.83 -12.62
CA TYR A 58 -8.38 20.13 -11.54
C TYR A 58 -8.43 20.95 -10.26
N ASP A 59 -7.29 21.51 -9.82
CA ASP A 59 -7.21 22.25 -8.56
C ASP A 59 -8.14 23.47 -8.55
N ARG A 60 -8.22 24.19 -9.68
CA ARG A 60 -9.18 25.32 -9.84
C ARG A 60 -10.63 24.86 -9.77
N ILE A 61 -10.98 23.77 -10.44
CA ILE A 61 -12.34 23.22 -10.41
C ILE A 61 -12.67 22.78 -8.99
N ALA A 62 -11.76 22.07 -8.33
CA ALA A 62 -11.96 21.56 -6.98
C ALA A 62 -12.15 22.68 -5.96
N GLU A 63 -11.40 23.77 -6.08
CA GLU A 63 -11.55 24.95 -5.21
C GLU A 63 -12.93 25.60 -5.38
N ARG A 64 -13.38 25.78 -6.63
CA ARG A 64 -14.70 26.38 -6.92
C ARG A 64 -15.85 25.48 -6.47
N TRP A 65 -15.78 24.19 -6.78
CA TRP A 65 -16.82 23.23 -6.45
C TRP A 65 -16.86 22.86 -4.96
N ARG A 66 -15.77 23.07 -4.22
CA ARG A 66 -15.75 22.91 -2.75
C ARG A 66 -16.77 23.81 -2.06
N ALA A 67 -16.97 25.04 -2.54
CA ALA A 67 -17.98 25.96 -2.02
C ALA A 67 -19.42 25.47 -2.26
N ARG A 68 -19.60 24.51 -3.16
CA ARG A 68 -20.90 23.91 -3.53
C ARG A 68 -21.05 22.48 -3.02
N GLU A 69 -20.12 22.02 -2.18
CA GLU A 69 -20.06 20.66 -1.66
C GLU A 69 -19.87 19.56 -2.72
N TYR A 70 -19.20 19.86 -3.83
CA TYR A 70 -18.88 18.87 -4.88
C TYR A 70 -17.38 18.62 -4.97
N THR A 71 -17.02 17.35 -5.19
CA THR A 71 -15.65 16.93 -5.49
C THR A 71 -15.55 16.55 -6.97
N PRO A 72 -14.69 17.22 -7.76
CA PRO A 72 -14.47 16.83 -9.15
C PRO A 72 -13.64 15.56 -9.25
N MET A 73 -13.86 14.78 -10.30
CA MET A 73 -12.99 13.69 -10.74
C MET A 73 -12.84 13.74 -12.25
N LEU A 74 -11.60 13.78 -12.74
CA LEU A 74 -11.31 13.72 -14.17
C LEU A 74 -11.08 12.27 -14.59
N ARG A 75 -11.86 11.79 -15.56
CA ARG A 75 -11.74 10.43 -16.10
C ARG A 75 -12.07 10.42 -17.58
N ARG A 76 -11.47 9.52 -18.35
CA ARG A 76 -11.93 9.29 -19.73
C ARG A 76 -13.33 8.68 -19.73
N TYR A 77 -14.26 9.31 -20.46
CA TYR A 77 -15.66 8.88 -20.57
C TYR A 77 -16.09 8.95 -22.04
N LYS A 78 -16.57 7.84 -22.60
CA LYS A 78 -17.01 7.72 -24.02
C LYS A 78 -16.01 8.29 -25.06
N GLY A 79 -14.71 8.13 -24.82
CA GLY A 79 -13.65 8.60 -25.73
C GLY A 79 -13.16 10.03 -25.48
N GLN A 80 -13.94 10.85 -24.77
CA GLN A 80 -13.61 12.22 -24.36
C GLN A 80 -13.21 12.30 -22.88
N ILE A 81 -12.91 13.50 -22.37
CA ILE A 81 -12.69 13.72 -20.94
C ILE A 81 -14.07 13.91 -20.28
N GLY A 82 -14.34 13.12 -19.25
CA GLY A 82 -15.47 13.28 -18.36
C GLY A 82 -15.01 13.90 -17.04
N LEU A 83 -15.55 15.08 -16.73
CA LEU A 83 -15.46 15.73 -15.43
C LEU A 83 -16.69 15.32 -14.60
N ILE A 84 -16.47 14.43 -13.64
CA ILE A 84 -17.51 13.88 -12.77
C ILE A 84 -17.59 14.75 -11.51
N ALA A 85 -18.72 15.41 -11.29
CA ALA A 85 -19.06 16.09 -10.05
C ALA A 85 -19.70 15.08 -9.09
N GLN A 86 -18.96 14.67 -8.07
CA GLN A 86 -19.49 13.79 -7.02
C GLN A 86 -19.96 14.63 -5.83
N PRO A 87 -21.20 14.44 -5.34
CA PRO A 87 -21.71 15.18 -4.19
C PRO A 87 -20.97 14.77 -2.91
N GLY A 88 -20.69 15.75 -2.07
CA GLY A 88 -19.92 15.64 -0.84
C GLY A 88 -18.47 16.12 -0.99
N VAL A 89 -17.99 16.87 0.01
CA VAL A 89 -16.56 17.16 0.19
C VAL A 89 -15.98 16.11 1.12
N VAL A 90 -15.01 15.34 0.66
CA VAL A 90 -14.29 14.42 1.56
C VAL A 90 -13.43 15.26 2.50
N VAL A 91 -13.93 15.52 3.72
CA VAL A 91 -13.15 16.17 4.78
C VAL A 91 -12.30 15.09 5.44
N PRO A 92 -10.97 15.10 5.28
CA PRO A 92 -10.13 14.11 5.91
C PRO A 92 -10.22 14.29 7.43
N THR A 93 -10.85 13.34 8.11
CA THR A 93 -10.83 13.28 9.58
C THR A 93 -9.38 13.08 10.02
N ARG A 94 -8.98 13.58 11.19
CA ARG A 94 -7.61 13.36 11.71
C ARG A 94 -7.48 11.92 12.21
N SER A 95 -6.38 11.24 11.88
CA SER A 95 -6.02 9.97 12.53
C SER A 95 -5.41 10.26 13.90
N ASN A 96 -5.78 9.50 14.93
CA ASN A 96 -5.15 9.61 16.23
C ASN A 96 -3.74 8.96 16.19
N PRO A 97 -2.64 9.74 16.25
CA PRO A 97 -1.29 9.22 16.08
C PRO A 97 -0.91 8.22 17.19
N TRP A 98 -1.53 8.31 18.36
CA TRP A 98 -1.29 7.37 19.47
C TRP A 98 -1.76 5.96 19.17
N ILE A 99 -2.84 5.79 18.40
CA ILE A 99 -3.30 4.47 17.97
C ILE A 99 -2.25 3.85 17.03
N ASN A 100 -1.73 4.65 16.09
CA ASN A 100 -0.73 4.20 15.13
C ASN A 100 0.56 3.81 15.85
N LEU A 101 0.99 4.62 16.82
CA LEU A 101 2.16 4.32 17.64
C LEU A 101 1.96 3.06 18.49
N GLY A 102 0.79 2.92 19.14
CA GLY A 102 0.45 1.72 19.91
C GLY A 102 0.49 0.46 19.05
N LEU A 103 -0.14 0.49 17.87
CA LEU A 103 -0.11 -0.62 16.91
C LEU A 103 1.29 -0.94 16.41
N ALA A 104 2.11 0.09 16.14
CA ALA A 104 3.50 -0.10 15.73
C ALA A 104 4.31 -0.78 16.83
N ILE A 105 4.17 -0.36 18.09
CA ILE A 105 4.86 -0.98 19.24
C ILE A 105 4.44 -2.43 19.39
N VAL A 106 3.13 -2.72 19.37
CA VAL A 106 2.64 -4.11 19.48
C VAL A 106 3.14 -4.96 18.32
N THR A 107 3.23 -4.40 17.11
CA THR A 107 3.76 -5.11 15.95
C THR A 107 5.26 -5.38 16.08
N ILE A 108 6.05 -4.41 16.53
CA ILE A 108 7.48 -4.60 16.80
C ILE A 108 7.69 -5.72 17.82
N LEU A 109 6.94 -5.71 18.93
CA LEU A 109 7.02 -6.75 19.95
C LEU A 109 6.60 -8.12 19.40
N SER A 110 5.56 -8.15 18.56
CA SER A 110 5.05 -9.35 17.92
C SER A 110 6.07 -9.98 16.96
N VAL A 111 6.68 -9.18 16.08
CA VAL A 111 7.73 -9.63 15.15
C VAL A 111 8.99 -10.04 15.92
N LEU A 112 9.37 -9.27 16.95
CA LEU A 112 10.51 -9.59 17.81
C LEU A 112 10.31 -10.95 18.51
N PHE A 113 9.11 -11.18 19.05
CA PHE A 113 8.74 -12.45 19.67
C PHE A 113 8.82 -13.60 18.66
N THR A 114 8.21 -13.45 17.49
CA THR A 114 8.24 -14.48 16.44
C THR A 114 9.67 -14.80 16.01
N GLY A 115 10.52 -13.78 15.80
CA GLY A 115 11.92 -13.99 15.46
C GLY A 115 12.72 -14.69 16.56
N ALA A 116 12.48 -14.32 17.82
CA ALA A 116 13.12 -14.99 18.96
C ALA A 116 12.72 -16.46 19.05
N VAL A 117 11.43 -16.77 18.82
CA VAL A 117 10.93 -18.16 18.81
C VAL A 117 11.59 -18.98 17.71
N TYR A 118 11.79 -18.42 16.52
CA TYR A 118 12.48 -19.14 15.44
C TYR A 118 13.95 -19.38 15.73
N GLU A 119 14.66 -18.36 16.22
CA GLU A 119 16.10 -18.44 16.44
C GLU A 119 16.44 -19.32 17.65
N CYS A 120 15.73 -19.19 18.77
CA CYS A 120 15.99 -20.00 19.97
C CYS A 120 15.26 -21.35 19.98
N GLN A 121 14.33 -21.58 19.04
CA GLN A 121 13.42 -22.74 19.00
C GLN A 121 12.70 -22.97 20.34
N CYS A 122 12.32 -21.87 21.00
CA CYS A 122 11.85 -21.87 22.37
C CYS A 122 10.89 -20.71 22.62
N VAL A 123 10.11 -20.75 23.71
CA VAL A 123 9.40 -19.53 24.16
C VAL A 123 10.42 -18.67 24.91
N PRO A 124 10.72 -17.44 24.46
CA PRO A 124 11.76 -16.61 25.07
C PRO A 124 11.37 -16.16 26.49
N GLN A 125 12.17 -16.56 27.49
CA GLN A 125 11.97 -16.24 28.91
C GLN A 125 12.98 -15.21 29.43
N THR A 126 14.12 -15.05 28.75
CA THR A 126 15.22 -14.18 29.18
C THR A 126 15.50 -13.09 28.15
N LEU A 127 16.03 -11.95 28.59
CA LEU A 127 16.37 -10.85 27.69
C LEU A 127 17.28 -11.27 26.52
N PRO A 128 18.34 -12.08 26.71
CA PRO A 128 19.15 -12.58 25.59
C PRO A 128 18.36 -13.35 24.54
N GLN A 129 17.38 -14.18 24.95
CA GLN A 129 16.53 -14.91 24.01
C GLN A 129 15.64 -13.96 23.20
N TRP A 130 15.08 -12.93 23.83
CA TRP A 130 14.33 -11.89 23.11
C TRP A 130 15.19 -11.15 22.09
N LEU A 131 16.44 -10.85 22.43
CA LEU A 131 17.36 -10.14 21.54
C LEU A 131 17.77 -10.95 20.30
N MET A 132 17.64 -12.29 20.35
CA MET A 132 17.87 -13.14 19.17
C MET A 132 16.88 -12.85 18.04
N GLY A 133 15.69 -12.32 18.33
CA GLY A 133 14.71 -11.92 17.30
C GLY A 133 15.01 -10.59 16.61
N LEU A 134 16.05 -9.85 17.04
CA LEU A 134 16.37 -8.54 16.48
C LEU A 134 16.63 -8.54 14.97
N PRO A 135 17.38 -9.50 14.37
CA PRO A 135 17.64 -9.48 12.94
C PRO A 135 16.35 -9.53 12.12
N MET A 136 15.43 -10.42 12.47
CA MET A 136 14.13 -10.55 11.81
C MET A 136 13.26 -9.30 12.01
N MET A 137 13.18 -8.79 13.24
CA MET A 137 12.40 -7.58 13.54
C MET A 137 12.93 -6.37 12.77
N LEU A 138 14.23 -6.12 12.81
CA LEU A 138 14.83 -4.97 12.13
C LEU A 138 14.67 -5.06 10.62
N THR A 139 14.98 -6.21 10.02
CA THR A 139 14.86 -6.41 8.57
C THR A 139 13.42 -6.23 8.10
N LEU A 140 12.47 -6.91 8.73
CA LEU A 140 11.06 -6.84 8.32
C LEU A 140 10.48 -5.45 8.54
N MET A 141 10.74 -4.83 9.69
CA MET A 141 10.20 -3.50 10.01
C MET A 141 10.78 -2.43 9.09
N VAL A 142 12.07 -2.49 8.74
CA VAL A 142 12.66 -1.54 7.78
C VAL A 142 11.98 -1.66 6.42
N ILE A 143 11.77 -2.88 5.90
CA ILE A 143 11.13 -3.08 4.60
C ILE A 143 9.67 -2.61 4.62
N LEU A 144 8.88 -3.00 5.64
CA LEU A 144 7.49 -2.60 5.77
C LEU A 144 7.33 -1.08 5.95
N MET A 145 8.17 -0.48 6.81
CA MET A 145 8.17 0.97 6.99
C MET A 145 8.52 1.67 5.68
N ALA A 146 9.59 1.25 4.99
CA ALA A 146 9.96 1.86 3.71
C ALA A 146 8.86 1.70 2.65
N HIS A 147 8.14 0.58 2.65
CA HIS A 147 7.00 0.34 1.76
C HIS A 147 5.85 1.32 2.05
N GLU A 148 5.36 1.37 3.29
CA GLU A 148 4.24 2.24 3.63
C GLU A 148 4.62 3.73 3.57
N PHE A 149 5.84 4.09 3.96
CA PHE A 149 6.31 5.46 3.83
C PHE A 149 6.54 5.87 2.38
N GLY A 150 6.88 4.95 1.47
CA GLY A 150 6.91 5.21 0.03
C GLY A 150 5.54 5.67 -0.47
N HIS A 151 4.48 4.94 -0.13
CA HIS A 151 3.11 5.35 -0.42
C HIS A 151 2.74 6.69 0.25
N TYR A 152 3.11 6.87 1.53
CA TYR A 152 2.82 8.09 2.29
C TYR A 152 3.46 9.34 1.68
N PHE A 153 4.75 9.29 1.34
CA PHE A 153 5.47 10.43 0.79
C PHE A 153 4.98 10.77 -0.62
N ALA A 154 4.70 9.77 -1.46
CA ALA A 154 4.08 10.01 -2.76
C ALA A 154 2.69 10.65 -2.62
N ALA A 155 1.86 10.15 -1.69
CA ALA A 155 0.55 10.76 -1.42
C ALA A 155 0.67 12.21 -0.92
N LYS A 156 1.64 12.48 -0.05
CA LYS A 156 1.94 13.85 0.41
C LYS A 156 2.41 14.76 -0.71
N TYR A 157 3.28 14.27 -1.60
CA TYR A 157 3.75 15.01 -2.77
C TYR A 157 2.57 15.40 -3.69
N HIS A 158 1.63 14.48 -3.93
CA HIS A 158 0.42 14.75 -4.73
C HIS A 158 -0.71 15.44 -3.95
N LYS A 159 -0.45 15.92 -2.73
CA LYS A 159 -1.43 16.59 -1.86
C LYS A 159 -2.70 15.75 -1.62
N VAL A 160 -2.55 14.43 -1.61
CA VAL A 160 -3.61 13.47 -1.28
C VAL A 160 -3.63 13.29 0.24
N ALA A 161 -4.79 13.45 0.86
CA ALA A 161 -4.93 13.25 2.29
C ALA A 161 -4.78 11.77 2.64
N VAL A 162 -3.89 11.48 3.59
CA VAL A 162 -3.52 10.11 3.95
C VAL A 162 -3.17 10.01 5.43
N THR A 163 -3.35 8.84 6.03
CA THR A 163 -2.95 8.57 7.42
C THR A 163 -1.48 8.21 7.52
N LEU A 164 -0.97 8.19 8.76
CA LEU A 164 0.23 7.40 9.06
C LEU A 164 -0.08 5.90 8.92
N PRO A 165 0.96 5.04 8.81
CA PRO A 165 0.79 3.60 8.69
C PRO A 165 0.08 2.99 9.90
N TYR A 166 -0.91 2.14 9.63
CA TYR A 166 -1.54 1.25 10.61
C TYR A 166 -0.88 -0.12 10.50
N PHE A 167 -0.12 -0.51 11.53
CA PHE A 167 0.47 -1.85 11.61
C PHE A 167 -0.54 -2.85 12.14
N ILE A 168 -0.48 -4.08 11.63
CA ILE A 168 -1.37 -5.17 12.03
C ILE A 168 -0.54 -6.27 12.69
N PRO A 169 -0.48 -6.33 14.04
CA PRO A 169 0.24 -7.39 14.74
C PRO A 169 -0.49 -8.72 14.60
N LEU A 170 0.25 -9.80 14.41
CA LEU A 170 -0.30 -11.16 14.41
C LEU A 170 0.70 -12.15 15.01
N PRO A 171 0.97 -12.08 16.32
CA PRO A 171 1.95 -12.95 16.97
C PRO A 171 1.46 -14.40 16.91
N VAL A 172 2.39 -15.35 16.88
CA VAL A 172 2.15 -16.81 16.93
C VAL A 172 1.46 -17.40 15.68
N ILE A 173 0.51 -16.68 15.08
CA ILE A 173 -0.28 -17.16 13.92
C ILE A 173 0.43 -16.82 12.61
N SER A 174 1.03 -15.63 12.50
CA SER A 174 1.75 -15.24 11.28
C SER A 174 3.18 -15.79 11.33
N PRO A 175 3.67 -16.41 10.25
CA PRO A 175 5.06 -16.85 10.15
C PRO A 175 6.06 -15.70 10.20
N VAL A 176 5.61 -14.44 10.12
CA VAL A 176 6.46 -13.26 10.23
C VAL A 176 6.11 -12.37 11.43
N GLY A 177 5.11 -12.75 12.24
CA GLY A 177 4.67 -11.98 13.41
C GLY A 177 3.82 -10.75 13.10
N THR A 178 3.44 -10.53 11.84
CA THR A 178 2.57 -9.43 11.40
C THR A 178 1.79 -9.80 10.15
N LEU A 179 0.66 -9.12 9.89
CA LEU A 179 -0.02 -9.14 8.59
C LEU A 179 0.45 -8.01 7.66
N GLY A 180 1.41 -7.21 8.11
CA GLY A 180 1.91 -6.03 7.42
C GLY A 180 1.34 -4.75 8.00
N ALA A 181 1.34 -3.72 7.17
CA ALA A 181 0.81 -2.41 7.49
C ALA A 181 0.05 -1.86 6.30
N PHE A 182 -0.74 -0.81 6.52
CA PHE A 182 -1.36 -0.08 5.43
C PHE A 182 -1.56 1.39 5.79
N ILE A 183 -1.52 2.26 4.80
CA ILE A 183 -2.03 3.63 4.92
C ILE A 183 -3.46 3.73 4.42
N GLN A 184 -4.26 4.56 5.10
CA GLN A 184 -5.63 4.83 4.69
C GLN A 184 -5.69 6.15 3.93
N LEU A 185 -6.11 6.10 2.67
CA LEU A 185 -6.41 7.28 1.88
C LEU A 185 -7.70 7.94 2.39
N ARG A 186 -7.64 9.25 2.61
CA ARG A 186 -8.76 10.08 3.12
C ARG A 186 -9.27 11.09 2.11
N SER A 187 -8.78 11.03 0.87
CA SER A 187 -9.32 11.80 -0.25
C SER A 187 -9.20 10.97 -1.52
N PRO A 188 -10.11 11.15 -2.51
CA PRO A 188 -9.99 10.48 -3.79
C PRO A 188 -8.76 10.96 -4.58
N PHE A 189 -8.29 10.14 -5.50
CA PHE A 189 -7.26 10.51 -6.46
C PHE A 189 -7.83 11.47 -7.51
N LYS A 190 -7.05 12.47 -7.91
CA LYS A 190 -7.46 13.47 -8.90
C LYS A 190 -7.23 12.97 -10.33
N THR A 191 -6.19 12.16 -10.52
CA THR A 191 -5.78 11.63 -11.84
C THR A 191 -5.27 10.18 -11.74
N LYS A 192 -5.25 9.47 -12.87
CA LYS A 192 -4.64 8.13 -12.96
C LYS A 192 -3.13 8.14 -12.71
N LYS A 193 -2.46 9.25 -13.05
CA LYS A 193 -1.03 9.43 -12.81
C LYS A 193 -0.74 9.39 -11.31
N GLN A 194 -1.50 10.15 -10.51
CA GLN A 194 -1.39 10.11 -9.05
C GLN A 194 -1.62 8.71 -8.47
N LEU A 195 -2.65 8.01 -8.97
CA LEU A 195 -2.91 6.63 -8.56
C LEU A 195 -1.71 5.72 -8.85
N PHE A 196 -1.11 5.84 -10.03
CA PHE A 196 0.06 5.05 -10.43
C PHE A 196 1.30 5.41 -9.60
N ASP A 197 1.61 6.69 -9.48
CA ASP A 197 2.79 7.19 -8.76
C ASP A 197 2.73 6.79 -7.28
N ILE A 198 1.57 6.95 -6.63
CA ILE A 198 1.36 6.51 -5.25
C ILE A 198 1.43 4.99 -5.17
N GLY A 199 0.78 4.26 -6.09
CA GLY A 199 0.74 2.80 -6.09
C GLY A 199 2.10 2.13 -6.27
N VAL A 200 3.01 2.72 -7.07
CA VAL A 200 4.33 2.15 -7.33
C VAL A 200 5.38 2.55 -6.28
N ALA A 201 5.21 3.72 -5.63
CA ALA A 201 6.18 4.25 -4.68
C ALA A 201 6.43 3.33 -3.48
N GLY A 202 5.40 2.66 -2.96
CA GLY A 202 5.57 1.73 -1.84
C GLY A 202 6.40 0.50 -2.18
N PRO A 203 6.02 -0.30 -3.20
CA PRO A 203 6.82 -1.42 -3.68
C PRO A 203 8.27 -1.05 -3.98
N LEU A 204 8.53 0.09 -4.66
CA LEU A 204 9.88 0.54 -4.94
C LEU A 204 10.65 0.93 -3.67
N GLY A 205 10.00 1.64 -2.75
CA GLY A 205 10.57 2.02 -1.45
C GLY A 205 10.99 0.79 -0.64
N GLY A 206 10.12 -0.22 -0.55
CA GLY A 206 10.44 -1.48 0.12
C GLY A 206 11.57 -2.25 -0.59
N LEU A 207 11.56 -2.28 -1.92
CA LEU A 207 12.54 -3.03 -2.72
C LEU A 207 13.98 -2.51 -2.54
N ILE A 208 14.15 -1.19 -2.39
CA ILE A 208 15.46 -0.55 -2.14
C ILE A 208 16.14 -1.15 -0.90
N PHE A 209 15.37 -1.49 0.14
CA PHE A 209 15.90 -2.11 1.34
C PHE A 209 15.91 -3.64 1.24
N ALA A 210 14.88 -4.23 0.64
CA ALA A 210 14.77 -5.69 0.53
C ALA A 210 15.94 -6.31 -0.25
N ILE A 211 16.39 -5.70 -1.35
CA ILE A 211 17.48 -6.25 -2.16
C ILE A 211 18.78 -6.36 -1.35
N PRO A 212 19.37 -5.27 -0.81
CA PRO A 212 20.59 -5.36 -0.02
C PRO A 212 20.47 -6.29 1.19
N LEU A 213 19.32 -6.27 1.88
CA LEU A 213 19.09 -7.10 3.06
C LEU A 213 19.03 -8.59 2.71
N VAL A 214 18.45 -8.96 1.56
CA VAL A 214 18.47 -10.36 1.08
C VAL A 214 19.88 -10.82 0.75
N PHE A 215 20.67 -9.98 0.06
CA PHE A 215 22.09 -10.31 -0.20
C PHE A 215 22.87 -10.47 1.09
N TRP A 216 22.70 -9.55 2.04
CA TRP A 216 23.38 -9.60 3.33
C TRP A 216 22.96 -10.82 4.16
N GLY A 217 21.65 -11.07 4.30
CA GLY A 217 21.11 -12.21 5.03
C GLY A 217 21.51 -13.56 4.42
N MET A 218 21.63 -13.63 3.09
CA MET A 218 22.14 -14.82 2.41
C MET A 218 23.64 -14.99 2.65
N ALA A 219 24.44 -13.93 2.55
CA ALA A 219 25.89 -13.98 2.79
C ALA A 219 26.24 -14.31 4.25
N SER A 220 25.40 -13.90 5.21
CA SER A 220 25.60 -14.21 6.65
C SER A 220 25.10 -15.59 7.05
N SER A 221 24.50 -16.34 6.13
CA SER A 221 23.89 -17.63 6.46
C SER A 221 24.80 -18.82 6.19
N SER A 222 24.69 -19.86 7.03
CA SER A 222 25.33 -21.15 6.81
C SER A 222 24.46 -22.07 5.97
N VAL A 223 25.09 -22.90 5.12
CA VAL A 223 24.42 -23.98 4.40
C VAL A 223 24.46 -25.24 5.27
N THR A 224 23.30 -25.81 5.59
CA THR A 224 23.17 -27.01 6.42
C THR A 224 22.31 -28.07 5.73
N GLU A 225 22.45 -29.32 6.19
CA GLU A 225 21.67 -30.46 5.70
C GLU A 225 20.27 -30.47 6.33
N ILE A 226 19.21 -30.68 5.53
CA ILE A 226 17.88 -30.91 6.11
C ILE A 226 17.79 -32.36 6.51
N HIS A 227 17.79 -32.57 7.80
CA HIS A 227 17.27 -33.80 8.38
C HIS A 227 15.74 -33.70 8.38
N ARG A 228 15.08 -34.32 7.40
CA ARG A 228 13.62 -34.47 7.42
C ARG A 228 13.25 -35.47 8.50
N ASP A 229 12.82 -34.96 9.66
CA ASP A 229 12.12 -35.78 10.65
C ASP A 229 10.71 -36.11 10.11
N PRO A 230 10.35 -37.40 9.93
CA PRO A 230 9.01 -37.80 9.50
C PRO A 230 7.89 -37.33 10.43
N ASN A 231 8.22 -37.03 11.68
CA ASN A 231 7.25 -36.64 12.71
C ASN A 231 7.20 -35.13 12.96
N ALA A 232 8.10 -34.34 12.33
CA ALA A 232 8.10 -32.89 12.45
C ALA A 232 7.74 -32.24 11.11
N PRO A 233 6.86 -31.23 11.11
CA PRO A 233 6.57 -30.48 9.89
C PRO A 233 7.84 -29.77 9.41
N SER A 234 8.33 -30.14 8.23
CA SER A 234 9.43 -29.44 7.55
C SER A 234 8.87 -28.43 6.55
N LEU A 235 9.23 -27.15 6.71
CA LEU A 235 8.89 -26.09 5.78
C LEU A 235 10.07 -25.89 4.82
N LEU A 236 9.80 -25.96 3.52
CA LEU A 236 10.81 -25.67 2.49
C LEU A 236 10.55 -24.27 1.95
N GLU A 237 11.60 -23.45 1.90
CA GLU A 237 11.54 -22.15 1.24
C GLU A 237 11.10 -22.29 -0.23
N GLY A 238 10.17 -21.45 -0.67
CA GLY A 238 9.89 -21.27 -2.08
C GLY A 238 11.07 -20.62 -2.81
N ASN A 239 11.28 -20.95 -4.08
CA ASN A 239 12.34 -20.36 -4.89
C ASN A 239 11.76 -19.53 -6.03
N SER A 240 12.16 -18.25 -6.12
CA SER A 240 11.97 -17.42 -7.30
C SER A 240 13.24 -17.41 -8.15
N ILE A 241 13.14 -17.04 -9.44
CA ILE A 241 14.32 -16.91 -10.33
C ILE A 241 15.35 -15.96 -9.71
N PHE A 242 14.89 -14.84 -9.16
CA PHE A 242 15.76 -13.89 -8.46
C PHE A 242 16.45 -14.53 -7.26
N TYR A 243 15.70 -15.24 -6.42
CA TYR A 243 16.24 -15.87 -5.22
C TYR A 243 17.24 -16.99 -5.54
N LEU A 244 16.99 -17.79 -6.58
CA LEU A 244 17.95 -18.76 -7.12
C LEU A 244 19.22 -18.08 -7.62
N GLY A 245 19.08 -16.96 -8.33
CA GLY A 245 20.21 -16.15 -8.78
C GLY A 245 21.06 -15.65 -7.61
N VAL A 246 20.43 -15.12 -6.56
CA VAL A 246 21.14 -14.68 -5.34
C VAL A 246 21.87 -15.85 -4.66
N LYS A 247 21.21 -17.00 -4.52
CA LYS A 247 21.81 -18.22 -3.95
C LYS A 247 23.05 -18.66 -4.75
N TYR A 248 22.93 -18.70 -6.08
CA TYR A 248 24.03 -19.06 -6.96
C TYR A 248 25.19 -18.07 -6.88
N LEU A 249 24.91 -16.76 -6.87
CA LEU A 249 25.94 -15.72 -6.78
C LEU A 249 26.73 -15.77 -5.46
N ILE A 250 26.07 -16.10 -4.36
CA ILE A 250 26.69 -16.09 -3.02
C ILE A 250 27.37 -17.43 -2.69
N HIS A 251 26.72 -18.55 -3.00
CA HIS A 251 27.22 -19.88 -2.62
C HIS A 251 27.88 -20.66 -3.76
N GLY A 252 27.87 -20.14 -4.99
CA GLY A 252 28.48 -20.79 -6.16
C GLY A 252 27.72 -22.03 -6.66
N GLN A 253 26.56 -22.35 -6.08
CA GLN A 253 25.75 -23.51 -6.43
C GLN A 253 24.26 -23.16 -6.39
N LEU A 254 23.48 -23.84 -7.24
CA LEU A 254 22.03 -23.74 -7.20
C LEU A 254 21.51 -24.55 -6.01
N LEU A 255 20.79 -23.88 -5.11
CA LEU A 255 20.18 -24.52 -3.94
C LEU A 255 18.65 -24.45 -4.05
N PRO A 256 17.92 -25.53 -3.75
CA PRO A 256 18.40 -26.86 -3.34
C PRO A 256 19.10 -27.63 -4.46
N ASN A 257 20.21 -28.30 -4.14
CA ASN A 257 20.95 -29.18 -5.05
C ASN A 257 20.52 -30.63 -4.78
N PHE A 258 19.75 -31.21 -5.70
CA PHE A 258 19.25 -32.59 -5.59
C PHE A 258 20.20 -33.63 -6.19
N ASP A 259 21.15 -33.21 -7.04
CA ASP A 259 22.00 -34.13 -7.81
C ASP A 259 23.22 -34.64 -7.04
N ALA A 260 23.69 -33.90 -6.04
CA ALA A 260 24.84 -34.31 -5.23
C ALA A 260 24.53 -35.49 -4.28
N TYR A 261 23.26 -35.87 -4.09
CA TYR A 261 22.82 -36.80 -3.02
C TYR A 261 21.63 -37.67 -3.41
N ARG A 262 21.72 -38.37 -4.55
CA ARG A 262 20.71 -39.35 -5.01
C ARG A 262 20.40 -40.45 -3.98
N ASP A 263 21.31 -40.67 -3.02
CA ASP A 263 21.24 -41.71 -1.99
C ASP A 263 21.10 -41.18 -0.53
N LEU A 264 20.90 -39.87 -0.31
CA LEU A 264 20.76 -39.27 1.04
C LEU A 264 19.61 -38.24 1.11
N PRO A 265 19.02 -38.01 2.31
CA PRO A 265 17.85 -37.14 2.47
C PRO A 265 18.12 -35.69 2.03
N VAL A 266 17.16 -35.15 1.27
CA VAL A 266 17.12 -33.85 0.58
C VAL A 266 17.68 -32.67 1.38
N ILE A 267 18.55 -31.83 0.79
CA ILE A 267 19.23 -30.67 1.41
C ILE A 267 18.57 -29.34 0.96
N GLN A 268 18.16 -28.48 1.90
CA GLN A 268 17.68 -27.11 1.65
C GLN A 268 17.84 -26.22 2.92
N LYS A 269 17.79 -24.89 2.81
CA LYS A 269 18.01 -23.96 3.94
C LYS A 269 16.68 -23.55 4.60
N VAL A 270 16.71 -23.22 5.91
CA VAL A 270 15.65 -22.53 6.68
C VAL A 270 15.98 -21.04 6.82
#